data_AF-A0A449AEZ6-F1
#
_entry.id   AF-A0A449AEZ6-F1
#
_cell.length_a   1.000
_cell.length_b   1.000
_cell.length_c   1.000
_cell.angle_alpha   90.00
_cell.angle_beta   90.00
_cell.angle_gamma   90.00
#
_symmetry.space_group_name_H-M   'P 1'
#
loop_
_entity.id
_entity.type
_entity.pdbx_description
1 polymer ?
#
loop_
_entity_poly.entity_id
_entity_poly.type
_entity_poly.pdbx_seq_one_letter_code
_entity_poly.pdbx_strand_id
1 'polypeptide(L)' 'MNIEQMLIAKFEILTKKKVSESDLIKDLKIDSLDLAELIMEAEEKFNISISDQELISLTTVKSIIELIKAKLT' A
#
# COMPACT_ATOMS: atom_id res chain seq x y z
N MET A 1 -0.62 17.96 0.58
CA MET A 1 -1.22 16.61 0.66
C MET A 1 -0.09 15.62 0.84
N ASN A 2 -0.06 14.88 1.94
CA ASN A 2 0.99 13.89 2.20
C ASN A 2 0.68 12.62 1.41
N ILE A 3 1.69 11.98 0.81
CA ILE A 3 1.58 10.67 0.10
C ILE A 3 0.91 9.62 1.00
N GLU A 4 1.20 9.65 2.30
CA GLU A 4 0.55 8.84 3.33
C GLU A 4 -0.98 8.87 3.22
N GLN A 5 -1.58 10.06 3.22
CA GLN A 5 -3.04 10.19 3.19
C GLN A 5 -3.63 9.71 1.87
N MET A 6 -2.91 9.90 0.77
CA MET A 6 -3.35 9.44 -0.54
C MET A 6 -3.35 7.91 -0.63
N LEU A 7 -2.35 7.25 -0.05
CA LEU A 7 -2.28 5.79 0.02
C LEU A 7 -3.36 5.23 0.95
N ILE A 8 -3.50 5.79 2.17
CA ILE A 8 -4.55 5.37 3.11
C ILE A 8 -5.93 5.50 2.47
N ALA A 9 -6.25 6.63 1.83
CA ALA A 9 -7.52 6.82 1.16
C ALA A 9 -7.77 5.77 0.05
N LYS A 10 -6.74 5.40 -0.72
CA LYS A 10 -6.85 4.30 -1.70
C LYS A 10 -7.15 2.96 -1.03
N PHE A 11 -6.46 2.64 0.06
CA PHE A 11 -6.73 1.42 0.84
C PHE A 11 -8.16 1.40 1.39
N GLU A 12 -8.67 2.54 1.88
CA GLU A 12 -10.05 2.64 2.36
C GLU A 12 -11.09 2.41 1.27
N ILE A 13 -10.82 2.89 0.05
CA ILE A 13 -11.68 2.69 -1.12
C ILE A 13 -11.71 1.21 -1.54
N LEU A 14 -10.54 0.55 -1.59
CA LEU A 14 -10.44 -0.85 -1.99
C LEU A 14 -11.07 -1.79 -0.95
N THR A 15 -10.69 -1.62 0.32
CA THR A 15 -11.16 -2.47 1.42
C THR A 15 -12.58 -2.15 1.88
N LYS A 16 -13.14 -1.02 1.43
CA LYS A 16 -14.42 -0.45 1.89
C LYS A 16 -14.50 -0.33 3.41
N LYS A 17 -13.36 -0.10 4.05
CA LYS A 17 -13.21 -0.02 5.50
C LYS A 17 -12.28 1.12 5.86
N LYS A 18 -12.34 1.52 7.12
CA LYS A 18 -11.41 2.51 7.65
C LYS A 18 -10.04 1.86 7.81
N VAL A 19 -9.01 2.53 7.31
CA VAL A 19 -7.64 2.01 7.28
C VAL A 19 -6.73 2.97 8.02
N SER A 20 -5.94 2.41 8.92
CA SER A 20 -4.95 3.13 9.71
C SER A 20 -3.56 2.64 9.33
N GLU A 21 -2.55 3.48 9.54
CA GLU A 21 -1.15 3.11 9.31
C GLU A 21 -0.74 1.87 10.13
N SER A 22 -1.29 1.76 11.33
CA SER A 22 -1.07 0.66 12.27
C SER A 22 -1.77 -0.64 11.87
N ASP A 23 -2.71 -0.60 10.92
CA ASP A 23 -3.49 -1.77 10.55
C ASP A 23 -2.66 -2.76 9.75
N LEU A 24 -2.84 -4.04 10.07
CA LEU A 24 -2.26 -5.14 9.32
C LEU A 24 -3.06 -5.35 8.05
N ILE A 25 -2.37 -5.53 6.93
CA ILE A 25 -2.99 -5.88 5.64
C ILE A 25 -3.88 -7.12 5.78
N LYS A 26 -3.44 -8.08 6.59
CA LYS A 26 -4.19 -9.30 6.92
C LYS A 26 -5.51 -9.01 7.64
N ASP A 27 -5.53 -8.02 8.53
CA ASP A 27 -6.74 -7.63 9.28
C ASP A 27 -7.73 -6.87 8.39
N LEU A 28 -7.20 -6.14 7.41
CA LEU A 28 -7.98 -5.47 6.37
C LEU A 28 -8.65 -6.46 5.41
N LYS A 29 -8.32 -7.76 5.50
CA LYS A 29 -8.77 -8.82 4.58
C LYS A 29 -8.46 -8.47 3.12
N ILE A 30 -7.30 -7.84 2.90
CA ILE A 30 -6.79 -7.60 1.56
C ILE A 30 -6.25 -8.93 1.05
N ASP A 31 -6.84 -9.44 -0.02
CA ASP A 31 -6.35 -10.63 -0.68
C ASP A 31 -5.11 -10.28 -1.51
N SER A 32 -4.29 -11.28 -1.83
CA SER A 32 -3.05 -11.07 -2.61
C SER A 32 -3.29 -10.42 -3.97
N LEU A 33 -4.51 -10.57 -4.52
CA LEU A 33 -4.96 -9.92 -5.76
C LEU A 33 -5.17 -8.41 -5.58
N ASP A 34 -5.92 -8.00 -4.56
CA ASP A 34 -6.17 -6.60 -4.24
C ASP A 34 -4.85 -5.85 -3.96
N LEU A 35 -3.94 -6.53 -3.26
CA LEU A 35 -2.62 -6.02 -2.93
C LEU A 35 -1.74 -5.84 -4.19
N ALA A 36 -1.76 -6.82 -5.09
CA ALA A 36 -1.04 -6.74 -6.36
C ALA A 36 -1.57 -5.61 -7.25
N GLU A 37 -2.89 -5.42 -7.33
CA GLU A 37 -3.50 -4.33 -8.10
C GLU A 37 -3.13 -2.95 -7.53
N LEU A 38 -3.17 -2.79 -6.20
CA LEU A 38 -2.76 -1.57 -5.52
C LEU A 38 -1.29 -1.22 -5.77
N ILE A 39 -0.42 -2.22 -5.70
CA ILE A 39 1.01 -2.03 -5.91
C ILE A 39 1.29 -1.69 -7.36
N MET A 40 0.67 -2.38 -8.31
CA MET A 40 0.81 -2.09 -9.73
C MET A 40 0.35 -0.67 -10.08
N GLU A 41 -0.79 -0.22 -9.54
CA GLU A 41 -1.24 1.17 -9.68
C GLU A 41 -0.28 2.18 -9.04
N ALA A 42 0.31 1.83 -7.88
CA ALA A 42 1.27 2.69 -7.21
C ALA A 42 2.57 2.79 -8.02
N GLU A 43 3.09 1.67 -8.52
CA GLU A 43 4.25 1.61 -9.41
C GLU A 43 4.07 2.49 -10.64
N GLU A 44 2.94 2.37 -11.33
CA GLU A 44 2.66 3.15 -12.53
C GLU A 44 2.44 4.64 -12.21
N LYS A 45 1.68 4.96 -11.16
CA LYS A 45 1.34 6.34 -10.80
C LYS A 45 2.54 7.14 -10.28
N PHE A 46 3.41 6.48 -9.53
CA PHE A 46 4.59 7.10 -8.91
C PHE A 46 5.87 6.82 -9.70
N ASN A 47 5.78 6.03 -10.78
CA ASN A 47 6.89 5.61 -11.61
C ASN A 47 8.02 4.95 -10.78
N ILE A 48 7.62 4.12 -9.81
CA ILE A 48 8.48 3.36 -8.90
C ILE A 48 8.44 1.87 -9.25
N SER A 49 9.40 1.10 -8.73
CA SER A 49 9.38 -0.36 -8.84
C SER A 49 9.56 -1.01 -7.46
N ILE A 50 8.62 -1.89 -7.14
CA ILE A 50 8.49 -2.61 -5.88
C ILE A 50 8.68 -4.09 -6.21
N SER A 51 9.68 -4.71 -5.58
CA SER A 51 9.97 -6.13 -5.84
C SER A 51 8.95 -7.04 -5.14
N ASP A 52 8.74 -8.26 -5.66
CA ASP A 52 7.89 -9.26 -5.00
C ASP A 52 8.31 -9.52 -3.55
N GLN A 53 9.60 -9.49 -3.25
CA GLN A 53 10.11 -9.65 -1.89
C GLN A 53 9.71 -8.49 -0.98
N GLU A 54 9.74 -7.27 -1.52
CA GLU A 54 9.27 -6.07 -0.81
C GLU A 54 7.79 -6.24 -0.50
N LEU A 55 6.99 -6.57 -1.52
CA LEU A 55 5.57 -6.93 -1.44
C LEU A 55 5.25 -7.99 -0.37
N ILE A 56 6.01 -9.08 -0.31
CA ILE A 56 5.83 -10.15 0.68
C ILE A 56 6.20 -9.68 2.10
N SER A 57 7.15 -8.74 2.22
CA SER A 57 7.52 -8.14 3.50
C SER A 57 6.51 -7.11 4.01
N LEU A 58 5.60 -6.63 3.14
CA LEU A 58 4.52 -5.72 3.51
C LEU A 58 3.51 -6.47 4.37
N THR A 59 3.54 -6.18 5.67
CA THR A 59 2.63 -6.76 6.66
C THR A 59 1.66 -5.72 7.21
N THR A 60 2.08 -4.46 7.26
CA THR A 60 1.30 -3.31 7.74
C THR A 60 1.16 -2.25 6.66
N VAL A 61 0.09 -1.46 6.74
CA VAL A 61 -0.14 -0.31 5.85
C VAL A 61 1.01 0.69 5.97
N LYS A 62 1.51 0.93 7.19
CA LYS A 62 2.69 1.77 7.42
C LYS A 62 3.90 1.31 6.61
N SER A 63 4.21 0.01 6.60
CA SER A 63 5.34 -0.51 5.81
C SER A 63 5.21 -0.20 4.33
N ILE A 64 3.99 -0.30 3.77
CA ILE A 64 3.73 0.00 2.36
C ILE A 64 4.00 1.48 2.07
N ILE A 65 3.48 2.34 2.94
CA ILE A 65 3.62 3.79 2.80
C ILE A 65 5.09 4.20 2.90
N GLU A 66 5.83 3.68 3.89
CA GLU A 66 7.25 3.95 4.05
C GLU A 66 8.05 3.47 2.85
N LEU A 67 7.72 2.29 2.30
CA LEU A 67 8.39 1.74 1.12
C LEU A 67 8.18 2.62 -0.12
N ILE A 68 6.92 2.97 -0.40
CA ILE A 68 6.58 3.85 -1.53
C ILE A 68 7.26 5.22 -1.38
N LYS A 69 7.25 5.78 -0.17
CA LYS A 69 7.89 7.06 0.14
C LYS A 69 9.41 7.00 -0.03
N ALA A 70 10.03 5.89 0.36
CA ALA A 70 11.46 5.66 0.18
C ALA A 70 11.86 5.54 -1.30
N LYS A 71 10.98 4.99 -2.15
CA LYS A 71 11.20 4.89 -3.61
C LYS A 71 10.94 6.21 -4.35
N LEU A 72 10.11 7.07 -3.77
CA LEU A 72 9.79 8.41 -4.29
C LEU A 72 10.84 9.47 -3.96
N THR A 73 11.81 9.14 -3.10
CA THR A 73 12.92 10.03 -2.69
C THR A 73 14.13 9.80 -3.57
#